data_AF-A0ABC8LG82-F1
#
_entry.id   AF-A0ABC8LG82-F1
#
_cell.length_a   1.000
_cell.length_b   1.000
_cell.length_c   1.000
_cell.angle_alpha   90.00
_cell.angle_beta   90.00
_cell.angle_gamma   90.00
#
_symmetry.space_group_name_H-M   'P 1'
#
loop_
_entity.id
_entity.type
_entity.pdbx_description
1 polymer ?
#
loop_
_entity_poly.entity_id
_entity_poly.type
_entity_poly.pdbx_seq_one_letter_code
_entity_poly.pdbx_strand_id
1 'polypeptide(L)'
;MRKHSIRDSLKSFFEPHLHPDSAELLKGTKTEIDGKVKRILGIVESGDIEEDESKREVVAELVKEFYKDYESLYRQYDDLTGEIRKKVHGKGDNESSSSSSSDSDSDKKSKRNGHAENNMKQMEAANLEIADLKRKLETTVEEKEAVESEHQETLKKLKESEDIIGDLRLETERLATANKELNQKLEAAGDAESALNQKLEDVKKERDGLEADLEKKSQEVTDNNRLQAQTEAELEREKQEKASLLNQLNAVQNALLEQEGAYNTLSQEHRQVNALFQEREATIKKLTGDYKQAREMLEEYMSKLEETERRMQETGKDVTSRESEIEELQDTVERLRNQVEMKGEEVENVMEKMNNIEVKLRLSNQKLRVTEQVLREREEELKSVEAKYLEKQALLHQTYRGLIKEMSERVNLTILDRFQTLSEKVEVRHGSFEVTVVEATKMLLKAKECVVEMKKEKEEMEKGREEMEKKLEGRVREEEREKGKLKEALLGLGEEKREAIRQLCVWTEHHRDRCEYLEEVLSKMAVARGGQRRSQQVS
;
A
#
# COMPACT_ATOMS: atom_id res chain seq x y z
N MET A 1 -87.84 18.08 130.17
CA MET A 1 -87.85 18.93 128.96
C MET A 1 -86.64 19.86 128.97
N ARG A 2 -86.44 20.69 127.92
CA ARG A 2 -85.36 21.70 127.76
C ARG A 2 -83.91 21.16 127.77
N LYS A 3 -83.49 20.52 126.67
CA LYS A 3 -82.09 20.52 126.19
C LYS A 3 -81.91 20.90 124.69
N HIS A 4 -82.98 21.12 123.94
CA HIS A 4 -82.90 21.51 122.51
C HIS A 4 -82.50 22.98 122.28
N SER A 5 -82.69 23.85 123.27
CA SER A 5 -82.59 25.32 123.13
C SER A 5 -81.27 25.90 122.61
N ILE A 6 -80.17 25.12 122.61
CA ILE A 6 -78.84 25.61 122.21
C ILE A 6 -78.59 25.37 120.72
N ARG A 7 -78.99 24.22 120.17
CA ARG A 7 -78.70 23.85 118.77
C ARG A 7 -79.49 24.71 117.79
N ASP A 8 -80.77 24.92 118.09
CA ASP A 8 -81.67 25.72 117.27
C ASP A 8 -81.36 27.22 117.41
N SER A 9 -80.95 27.67 118.62
CA SER A 9 -80.47 29.04 118.84
C SER A 9 -79.22 29.35 118.04
N LEU A 10 -78.19 28.48 118.08
CA LEU A 10 -77.00 28.64 117.24
C LEU A 10 -77.35 28.65 115.75
N LYS A 11 -78.24 27.76 115.29
CA LYS A 11 -78.68 27.76 113.90
C LYS A 11 -79.32 29.10 113.52
N SER A 12 -80.26 29.61 114.33
CA SER A 12 -80.88 30.93 114.13
C SER A 12 -79.92 32.13 114.23
N PHE A 13 -78.72 31.95 114.80
CA PHE A 13 -77.70 32.99 114.94
C PHE A 13 -76.79 33.10 113.71
N PHE A 14 -76.64 32.03 112.92
CA PHE A 14 -75.83 32.00 111.70
C PHE A 14 -76.66 32.06 110.41
N GLU A 15 -77.90 31.56 110.44
CA GLU A 15 -78.81 31.50 109.27
C GLU A 15 -79.17 32.89 108.67
N PRO A 16 -79.22 34.01 109.43
CA PRO A 16 -79.34 35.37 108.87
C PRO A 16 -78.02 36.01 108.40
N HIS A 17 -76.88 35.31 108.49
CA HIS A 17 -75.54 35.87 108.26
C HIS A 17 -74.80 35.22 107.08
N LEU A 18 -75.41 34.24 106.43
CA LEU A 18 -75.05 33.83 105.07
C LEU A 18 -75.88 34.65 104.08
N HIS A 19 -75.24 35.56 103.34
CA HIS A 19 -75.90 36.20 102.20
C HIS A 19 -76.32 35.12 101.19
N PRO A 20 -77.54 35.16 100.64
CA PRO A 20 -77.96 34.19 99.62
C PRO A 20 -77.03 34.26 98.40
N ASP A 21 -76.59 35.47 98.04
CA ASP A 21 -75.65 35.71 96.94
C ASP A 21 -74.31 35.00 97.16
N SER A 22 -73.77 34.98 98.38
CA SER A 22 -72.49 34.31 98.63
C SER A 22 -72.64 32.78 98.63
N ALA A 23 -73.76 32.25 99.11
CA ALA A 23 -74.07 30.83 99.01
C ALA A 23 -74.28 30.36 97.55
N GLU A 24 -74.84 31.21 96.69
CA GLU A 24 -75.03 30.92 95.27
C GLU A 24 -73.71 31.07 94.47
N LEU A 25 -72.90 32.09 94.76
CA LEU A 25 -71.54 32.26 94.21
C LEU A 25 -70.63 31.08 94.57
N LEU A 26 -70.61 30.65 95.86
CA LEU A 26 -69.86 29.47 96.32
C LEU A 26 -70.33 28.16 95.66
N LYS A 27 -71.59 28.09 95.24
CA LYS A 27 -72.12 26.94 94.49
C LYS A 27 -71.68 26.98 93.03
N GLY A 28 -71.68 28.17 92.41
CA GLY A 28 -71.17 28.40 91.06
C GLY A 28 -69.68 28.06 90.93
N THR A 29 -68.83 28.66 91.76
CA THR A 29 -67.38 28.40 91.75
C THR A 29 -67.07 26.93 92.04
N LYS A 30 -67.80 26.29 92.97
CA LYS A 30 -67.67 24.84 93.20
C LYS A 30 -67.98 24.01 91.95
N THR A 31 -69.01 24.34 91.18
CA THR A 31 -69.32 23.62 89.92
C THR A 31 -68.30 23.92 88.81
N GLU A 32 -67.73 25.12 88.77
CA GLU A 32 -66.68 25.48 87.81
C GLU A 32 -65.38 24.72 88.11
N ILE A 33 -64.95 24.71 89.39
CA ILE A 33 -63.76 23.99 89.87
C ILE A 33 -63.90 22.49 89.59
N ASP A 34 -65.06 21.88 89.89
CA ASP A 34 -65.34 20.46 89.60
C ASP A 34 -65.29 20.16 88.08
N GLY A 35 -65.69 21.12 87.23
CA GLY A 35 -65.56 21.06 85.78
C GLY A 35 -64.14 21.30 85.23
N LYS A 36 -63.28 22.03 85.96
CA LYS A 36 -61.82 22.13 85.66
C LYS A 36 -61.12 20.83 86.04
N VAL A 37 -61.38 20.29 87.24
CA VAL A 37 -60.82 19.01 87.72
C VAL A 37 -61.19 17.85 86.82
N LYS A 38 -62.45 17.74 86.35
CA LYS A 38 -62.88 16.69 85.41
C LYS A 38 -62.18 16.78 84.04
N ARG A 39 -61.81 17.97 83.58
CA ARG A 39 -61.02 18.14 82.35
C ARG A 39 -59.55 17.74 82.55
N ILE A 40 -58.96 18.09 83.70
CA ILE A 40 -57.63 17.61 84.07
C ILE A 40 -57.62 16.08 84.13
N LEU A 41 -58.58 15.46 84.83
CA LEU A 41 -58.69 14.00 84.97
C LEU A 41 -58.95 13.29 83.63
N GLY A 42 -59.72 13.89 82.72
CA GLY A 42 -59.93 13.35 81.37
C GLY A 42 -58.69 13.38 80.48
N ILE A 43 -57.80 14.36 80.66
CA ILE A 43 -56.49 14.38 79.98
C ILE A 43 -55.55 13.38 80.68
N VAL A 44 -55.44 13.48 82.02
CA VAL A 44 -55.18 12.39 82.99
C VAL A 44 -55.22 10.97 82.41
N GLU A 45 -56.45 10.45 82.34
CA GLU A 45 -56.80 9.07 81.98
C GLU A 45 -56.59 8.74 80.48
N SER A 46 -56.33 9.73 79.62
CA SER A 46 -56.15 9.52 78.17
C SER A 46 -54.76 9.01 77.76
N GLY A 47 -53.77 9.05 78.66
CA GLY A 47 -52.43 8.50 78.43
C GLY A 47 -51.48 9.34 77.55
N ASP A 48 -52.00 10.05 76.54
CA ASP A 48 -51.21 10.80 75.54
C ASP A 48 -50.51 12.09 76.04
N ILE A 49 -50.03 12.14 77.30
CA ILE A 49 -49.48 13.36 77.92
C ILE A 49 -47.95 13.44 77.80
N GLU A 50 -47.25 12.32 77.65
CA GLU A 50 -45.77 12.33 77.58
C GLU A 50 -45.26 12.88 76.24
N GLU A 51 -45.85 12.48 75.12
CA GLU A 51 -45.42 12.91 73.78
C GLU A 51 -45.98 14.29 73.35
N ASP A 52 -47.21 14.63 73.76
CA ASP A 52 -47.93 15.78 73.22
C ASP A 52 -47.75 17.05 74.09
N GLU A 53 -46.70 17.81 73.78
CA GLU A 53 -46.26 18.98 74.57
C GLU A 53 -47.37 20.04 74.76
N SER A 54 -48.24 20.22 73.77
CA SER A 54 -49.38 21.14 73.87
C SER A 54 -50.45 20.67 74.86
N LYS A 55 -50.68 19.35 75.01
CA LYS A 55 -51.60 18.83 76.05
C LYS A 55 -51.03 19.07 77.45
N ARG A 56 -49.71 18.85 77.61
CA ARG A 56 -48.97 19.09 78.85
C ARG A 56 -49.02 20.57 79.28
N GLU A 57 -48.90 21.50 78.34
CA GLU A 57 -49.05 22.94 78.65
C GLU A 57 -50.49 23.31 79.07
N VAL A 58 -51.52 22.82 78.35
CA VAL A 58 -52.94 23.03 78.71
C VAL A 58 -53.28 22.49 80.11
N VAL A 59 -52.74 21.34 80.51
CA VAL A 59 -52.89 20.82 81.88
C VAL A 59 -52.19 21.73 82.90
N ALA A 60 -50.99 22.22 82.59
CA ALA A 60 -50.26 23.13 83.48
C ALA A 60 -50.98 24.49 83.65
N GLU A 61 -51.65 25.00 82.61
CA GLU A 61 -52.50 26.20 82.73
C GLU A 61 -53.76 25.94 83.57
N LEU A 62 -54.48 24.85 83.33
CA LEU A 62 -55.64 24.45 84.14
C LEU A 62 -55.31 24.29 85.63
N VAL A 63 -54.13 23.73 85.97
CA VAL A 63 -53.66 23.61 87.36
C VAL A 63 -53.28 24.96 87.96
N LYS A 64 -52.61 25.85 87.20
CA LYS A 64 -52.32 27.23 87.66
C LYS A 64 -53.59 28.04 87.90
N GLU A 65 -54.62 27.86 87.07
CA GLU A 65 -55.90 28.54 87.22
C GLU A 65 -56.69 28.01 88.43
N PHE A 66 -56.77 26.68 88.60
CA PHE A 66 -57.32 26.04 89.80
C PHE A 66 -56.65 26.55 91.09
N TYR A 67 -55.32 26.75 91.08
CA TYR A 67 -54.61 27.26 92.26
C TYR A 67 -54.96 28.72 92.58
N LYS A 68 -55.18 29.57 91.57
CA LYS A 68 -55.68 30.94 91.76
C LYS A 68 -57.11 30.96 92.31
N ASP A 69 -57.99 30.09 91.79
CA ASP A 69 -59.37 29.94 92.25
C ASP A 69 -59.39 29.49 93.73
N TYR A 70 -58.49 28.56 94.10
CA TYR A 70 -58.29 28.09 95.46
C TYR A 70 -57.75 29.18 96.41
N GLU A 71 -56.74 29.97 96.00
CA GLU A 71 -56.27 31.11 96.79
C GLU A 71 -57.36 32.17 96.99
N SER A 72 -58.14 32.46 95.95
CA SER A 72 -59.27 33.41 96.00
C SER A 72 -60.33 32.95 97.01
N LEU A 73 -60.69 31.67 96.99
CA LEU A 73 -61.59 31.05 97.96
C LEU A 73 -61.04 31.09 99.39
N TYR A 74 -59.73 30.88 99.57
CA TYR A 74 -59.09 30.95 100.89
C TYR A 74 -59.12 32.38 101.47
N ARG A 75 -58.87 33.41 100.64
CA ARG A 75 -58.98 34.82 101.08
C ARG A 75 -60.41 35.18 101.50
N GLN A 76 -61.41 34.74 100.75
CA GLN A 76 -62.83 34.93 101.13
C GLN A 76 -63.17 34.30 102.50
N TYR A 77 -62.54 33.17 102.85
CA TYR A 77 -62.71 32.53 104.15
C TYR A 77 -61.99 33.28 105.29
N ASP A 78 -60.77 33.78 105.04
CA ASP A 78 -60.03 34.62 106.00
C ASP A 78 -60.74 35.96 106.25
N ASP A 79 -61.27 36.61 105.21
CA ASP A 79 -62.04 37.86 105.32
C ASP A 79 -63.31 37.65 106.17
N LEU A 80 -64.07 36.58 105.90
CA LEU A 80 -65.26 36.21 106.68
C LEU A 80 -64.91 35.90 108.15
N THR A 81 -63.79 35.23 108.39
CA THR A 81 -63.25 34.96 109.73
C THR A 81 -62.77 36.24 110.43
N GLY A 82 -62.27 37.21 109.66
CA GLY A 82 -61.90 38.54 110.11
C GLY A 82 -63.10 39.37 110.57
N GLU A 83 -64.18 39.41 109.79
CA GLU A 83 -65.40 40.13 110.13
C GLU A 83 -66.06 39.60 111.42
N ILE A 84 -66.09 38.28 111.61
CA ILE A 84 -66.58 37.65 112.84
C ILE A 84 -65.76 38.11 114.04
N ARG A 85 -64.43 38.11 113.93
CA ARG A 85 -63.51 38.50 115.02
C ARG A 85 -63.63 39.98 115.40
N LYS A 86 -63.99 40.85 114.44
CA LYS A 86 -64.05 42.32 114.60
C LYS A 86 -65.30 42.83 115.33
N LYS A 87 -66.28 41.98 115.64
CA LYS A 87 -67.58 42.35 116.24
C LYS A 87 -67.76 41.96 117.73
N VAL A 88 -66.72 41.48 118.43
CA VAL A 88 -66.91 40.68 119.67
C VAL A 88 -66.40 41.30 121.01
N HIS A 89 -65.60 42.39 121.05
CA HIS A 89 -65.04 42.91 122.33
C HIS A 89 -64.94 44.45 122.48
N GLY A 90 -65.06 44.95 123.73
CA GLY A 90 -64.76 46.33 124.18
C GLY A 90 -65.09 46.62 125.68
N LYS A 91 -64.40 47.59 126.32
CA LYS A 91 -64.38 47.97 127.79
C LYS A 91 -63.76 46.90 128.74
N GLY A 92 -63.29 47.13 129.99
CA GLY A 92 -63.04 48.33 130.86
C GLY A 92 -63.18 48.00 132.39
N ASP A 93 -62.69 48.69 133.45
CA ASP A 93 -61.75 49.84 133.68
C ASP A 93 -61.29 49.96 135.20
N ASN A 94 -60.07 50.49 135.50
CA ASN A 94 -59.51 51.21 136.71
C ASN A 94 -59.38 50.71 138.23
N GLU A 95 -58.17 50.89 138.84
CA GLU A 95 -57.68 51.33 140.23
C GLU A 95 -58.05 50.81 141.71
N SER A 96 -57.00 50.53 142.56
CA SER A 96 -56.63 50.94 144.00
C SER A 96 -57.24 50.50 145.42
N SER A 97 -56.42 49.83 146.31
CA SER A 97 -56.03 49.95 147.80
C SER A 97 -56.87 49.86 149.20
N SER A 98 -56.44 48.98 150.18
CA SER A 98 -56.16 49.08 151.71
C SER A 98 -57.11 48.99 153.03
N SER A 99 -56.82 48.06 154.02
CA SER A 99 -56.65 48.05 155.59
C SER A 99 -57.68 48.16 156.83
N SER A 100 -57.45 47.43 158.01
CA SER A 100 -57.65 47.70 159.54
C SER A 100 -58.72 47.02 160.57
N SER A 101 -58.71 47.24 161.96
CA SER A 101 -59.23 46.34 163.14
C SER A 101 -59.59 46.87 164.66
N SER A 102 -60.17 46.05 165.64
CA SER A 102 -60.13 45.99 167.21
C SER A 102 -61.32 46.23 168.32
N ASP A 103 -61.09 46.13 169.70
CA ASP A 103 -61.91 45.55 170.90
C ASP A 103 -62.15 46.35 172.33
N SER A 104 -62.73 45.81 173.50
CA SER A 104 -62.87 46.43 174.94
C SER A 104 -63.45 45.64 176.26
N ASP A 105 -63.38 46.14 177.58
CA ASP A 105 -63.45 45.41 178.98
C ASP A 105 -64.03 46.05 180.41
N SER A 106 -63.50 45.79 181.69
CA SER A 106 -64.08 45.81 183.16
C SER A 106 -63.34 46.53 184.42
N ASP A 107 -63.39 46.43 185.85
CA ASP A 107 -63.87 45.57 187.05
C ASP A 107 -64.00 46.12 188.63
N LYS A 108 -63.65 45.42 189.81
CA LYS A 108 -64.17 45.39 191.31
C LYS A 108 -63.50 46.09 192.63
N LYS A 109 -63.97 45.89 193.95
CA LYS A 109 -63.68 46.53 195.38
C LYS A 109 -64.03 45.62 196.70
N SER A 110 -63.94 45.71 198.11
CA SER A 110 -63.67 46.55 199.43
C SER A 110 -63.29 45.67 200.78
N LYS A 111 -63.30 45.83 202.20
CA LYS A 111 -63.78 46.63 203.47
C LYS A 111 -63.06 46.33 204.94
N ARG A 112 -63.55 46.62 206.24
CA ARG A 112 -62.86 46.52 207.67
C ARG A 112 -63.71 46.51 209.09
N ASN A 113 -63.19 46.22 210.38
CA ASN A 113 -63.85 46.22 211.81
C ASN A 113 -62.98 46.42 213.22
N GLY A 114 -63.51 46.30 214.53
CA GLY A 114 -62.90 46.37 216.00
C GLY A 114 -63.88 46.14 217.30
N HIS A 115 -63.78 46.21 218.71
CA HIS A 115 -62.91 46.32 220.02
C HIS A 115 -63.79 46.19 221.42
N ALA A 116 -63.63 46.19 222.83
CA ALA A 116 -62.77 46.18 224.16
C ALA A 116 -63.68 45.94 225.52
N GLU A 117 -63.52 45.94 226.94
CA GLU A 117 -62.63 45.93 228.24
C GLU A 117 -63.52 45.77 229.63
N ASN A 118 -63.34 45.76 231.04
CA ASN A 118 -62.43 45.65 232.32
C ASN A 118 -63.28 45.62 233.76
N ASN A 119 -63.03 45.58 235.16
CA ASN A 119 -62.02 45.39 236.35
C ASN A 119 -62.59 45.26 237.92
N MET A 120 -61.77 45.17 239.06
CA MET A 120 -61.87 45.19 240.64
C MET A 120 -62.14 43.93 241.64
N LYS A 121 -62.29 44.03 243.02
CA LYS A 121 -61.64 43.17 244.12
C LYS A 121 -62.45 42.38 245.24
N GLN A 122 -61.91 41.20 245.63
CA GLN A 122 -61.79 40.48 246.97
C GLN A 122 -62.99 39.87 247.78
N MET A 123 -63.45 38.65 247.40
CA MET A 123 -63.80 37.54 248.33
C MET A 123 -63.77 36.14 247.64
N GLU A 124 -63.40 36.05 246.35
CA GLU A 124 -63.87 34.98 245.44
C GLU A 124 -62.73 34.20 244.75
N ALA A 125 -61.65 33.90 245.48
CA ALA A 125 -60.38 33.39 244.95
C ALA A 125 -60.37 31.93 244.40
N ALA A 126 -61.52 31.40 243.97
CA ALA A 126 -61.66 30.01 243.47
C ALA A 126 -62.52 29.87 242.21
N ASN A 127 -63.52 30.72 241.98
CA ASN A 127 -64.48 30.53 240.88
C ASN A 127 -64.00 31.07 239.52
N LEU A 128 -62.99 31.95 239.49
CA LEU A 128 -62.50 32.59 238.27
C LEU A 128 -61.63 31.67 237.39
N GLU A 129 -60.88 30.74 238.00
CA GLU A 129 -59.89 29.92 237.28
C GLU A 129 -60.54 28.87 236.35
N ILE A 130 -61.67 28.29 236.79
CA ILE A 130 -62.47 27.35 236.01
C ILE A 130 -63.08 28.02 234.76
N ALA A 131 -63.46 29.29 234.85
CA ALA A 131 -64.06 30.05 233.75
C ALA A 131 -63.05 30.36 232.63
N ASP A 132 -61.77 30.52 232.95
CA ASP A 132 -60.74 30.84 231.96
C ASP A 132 -60.28 29.59 231.16
N LEU A 133 -60.20 28.43 231.82
CA LEU A 133 -59.87 27.16 231.16
C LEU A 133 -60.94 26.72 230.15
N LYS A 134 -62.24 26.94 230.45
CA LYS A 134 -63.31 26.69 229.48
C LYS A 134 -63.14 27.51 228.20
N ARG A 135 -62.85 28.82 228.32
CA ARG A 135 -62.73 29.72 227.18
C ARG A 135 -61.59 29.32 226.23
N LYS A 136 -60.48 28.80 226.78
CA LYS A 136 -59.36 28.26 225.98
C LYS A 136 -59.70 26.96 225.24
N LEU A 137 -60.60 26.15 225.79
CA LEU A 137 -61.05 24.92 225.14
C LEU A 137 -61.97 25.24 223.95
N GLU A 138 -62.87 26.22 224.10
CA GLU A 138 -63.72 26.73 223.01
C GLU A 138 -62.86 27.20 221.81
N THR A 139 -61.89 28.08 222.05
CA THR A 139 -61.04 28.64 220.97
C THR A 139 -60.18 27.60 220.27
N THR A 140 -59.71 26.56 220.99
CA THR A 140 -58.92 25.47 220.36
C THR A 140 -59.77 24.50 219.54
N VAL A 141 -61.08 24.44 219.77
CA VAL A 141 -62.03 23.74 218.88
C VAL A 141 -62.30 24.57 217.63
N GLU A 142 -62.57 25.88 217.77
CA GLU A 142 -62.74 26.79 216.63
C GLU A 142 -61.50 26.84 215.72
N GLU A 143 -60.29 26.91 216.29
CA GLU A 143 -59.03 26.83 215.54
C GLU A 143 -58.84 25.48 214.84
N LYS A 144 -59.24 24.36 215.47
CA LYS A 144 -59.19 23.04 214.84
C LYS A 144 -60.13 22.96 213.64
N GLU A 145 -61.39 23.38 213.80
CA GLU A 145 -62.39 23.33 212.73
C GLU A 145 -62.00 24.23 211.54
N ALA A 146 -61.39 25.39 211.80
CA ALA A 146 -60.81 26.25 210.76
C ALA A 146 -59.70 25.52 209.98
N VAL A 147 -58.72 24.92 210.66
CA VAL A 147 -57.61 24.17 210.01
C VAL A 147 -58.12 22.94 209.26
N GLU A 148 -59.15 22.26 209.76
CA GLU A 148 -59.76 21.09 209.10
C GLU A 148 -60.51 21.50 207.82
N SER A 149 -61.13 22.69 207.81
CA SER A 149 -61.69 23.32 206.61
C SER A 149 -60.62 23.73 205.59
N GLU A 150 -59.53 24.39 206.03
CA GLU A 150 -58.39 24.75 205.16
C GLU A 150 -57.70 23.51 204.57
N HIS A 151 -57.59 22.42 205.33
CA HIS A 151 -57.09 21.15 204.83
C HIS A 151 -58.01 20.55 203.75
N GLN A 152 -59.33 20.65 203.94
CA GLN A 152 -60.29 20.20 202.92
C GLN A 152 -60.28 21.08 201.66
N GLU A 153 -60.00 22.38 201.77
CA GLU A 153 -59.85 23.28 200.61
C GLU A 153 -58.53 23.01 199.86
N THR A 154 -57.41 22.84 200.57
CA THR A 154 -56.13 22.49 199.96
C THR A 154 -56.14 21.13 199.27
N LEU A 155 -56.87 20.14 199.82
CA LEU A 155 -57.12 18.85 199.15
C LEU A 155 -57.97 18.96 197.87
N LYS A 156 -58.87 19.95 197.76
CA LYS A 156 -59.61 20.22 196.51
C LYS A 156 -58.67 20.82 195.46
N LYS A 157 -57.92 21.87 195.82
CA LYS A 157 -56.93 22.51 194.94
C LYS A 157 -55.84 21.56 194.48
N LEU A 158 -55.42 20.61 195.33
CA LEU A 158 -54.49 19.56 194.94
C LEU A 158 -55.07 18.71 193.80
N LYS A 159 -56.30 18.21 193.95
CA LYS A 159 -56.98 17.41 192.91
C LYS A 159 -57.18 18.20 191.62
N GLU A 160 -57.65 19.44 191.72
CA GLU A 160 -57.78 20.36 190.58
C GLU A 160 -56.43 20.52 189.84
N SER A 161 -55.29 20.56 190.57
CA SER A 161 -53.97 20.58 189.95
C SER A 161 -53.51 19.23 189.39
N GLU A 162 -53.91 18.10 189.98
CA GLU A 162 -53.64 16.75 189.47
C GLU A 162 -54.41 16.49 188.17
N ASP A 163 -55.67 16.92 188.09
CA ASP A 163 -56.52 16.86 186.90
C ASP A 163 -55.89 17.69 185.75
N ILE A 164 -55.47 18.93 186.03
CA ILE A 164 -54.76 19.79 185.05
C ILE A 164 -53.44 19.15 184.58
N ILE A 165 -52.68 18.49 185.47
CA ILE A 165 -51.46 17.75 185.10
C ILE A 165 -51.80 16.52 184.25
N GLY A 166 -52.97 15.89 184.45
CA GLY A 166 -53.51 14.84 183.60
C GLY A 166 -53.79 15.33 182.18
N ASP A 167 -54.57 16.41 182.03
CA ASP A 167 -54.91 17.00 180.74
C ASP A 167 -53.66 17.47 179.97
N LEU A 168 -52.72 18.13 180.66
CA LEU A 168 -51.45 18.54 180.05
C LEU A 168 -50.62 17.35 179.57
N ARG A 169 -50.61 16.23 180.30
CA ARG A 169 -49.95 15.00 179.84
C ARG A 169 -50.61 14.44 178.58
N LEU A 170 -51.94 14.32 178.58
CA LEU A 170 -52.70 13.85 177.42
C LEU A 170 -52.44 14.70 176.18
N GLU A 171 -52.39 16.03 176.31
CA GLU A 171 -52.08 16.89 175.17
C GLU A 171 -50.59 16.80 174.75
N THR A 172 -49.64 16.58 175.67
CA THR A 172 -48.25 16.28 175.26
C THR A 172 -48.11 14.94 174.53
N GLU A 173 -48.86 13.91 174.91
CA GLU A 173 -48.92 12.63 174.18
C GLU A 173 -49.60 12.78 172.81
N ARG A 174 -50.64 13.61 172.73
CA ARG A 174 -51.30 13.99 171.47
C ARG A 174 -50.35 14.74 170.52
N LEU A 175 -49.61 15.72 171.04
CA LEU A 175 -48.60 16.45 170.26
C LEU A 175 -47.42 15.56 169.87
N ALA A 176 -47.02 14.60 170.71
CA ALA A 176 -45.98 13.62 170.36
C ALA A 176 -46.44 12.68 169.23
N THR A 177 -47.68 12.19 169.27
CA THR A 177 -48.25 11.36 168.19
C THR A 177 -48.45 12.15 166.90
N ALA A 178 -48.95 13.39 166.97
CA ALA A 178 -49.09 14.28 165.82
C ALA A 178 -47.73 14.62 165.18
N ASN A 179 -46.70 14.91 165.97
CA ASN A 179 -45.34 15.13 165.46
C ASN A 179 -44.77 13.87 164.78
N LYS A 180 -45.01 12.68 165.35
CA LYS A 180 -44.60 11.41 164.72
C LYS A 180 -45.29 11.19 163.37
N GLU A 181 -46.60 11.45 163.28
CA GLU A 181 -47.33 11.40 162.00
C GLU A 181 -46.80 12.42 160.98
N LEU A 182 -46.49 13.65 161.41
CA LEU A 182 -45.93 14.68 160.53
C LEU A 182 -44.54 14.30 160.04
N ASN A 183 -43.69 13.72 160.89
CA ASN A 183 -42.37 13.24 160.49
C ASN A 183 -42.48 12.09 159.48
N GLN A 184 -43.40 11.13 159.69
CA GLN A 184 -43.66 10.05 158.73
C GLN A 184 -44.20 10.57 157.38
N LYS A 185 -45.04 11.62 157.40
CA LYS A 185 -45.52 12.28 156.17
C LYS A 185 -44.41 13.05 155.46
N LEU A 186 -43.46 13.63 156.21
CA LEU A 186 -42.29 14.31 155.67
C LEU A 186 -41.28 13.32 155.05
N GLU A 187 -41.01 12.20 155.72
CA GLU A 187 -40.20 11.09 155.20
C GLU A 187 -40.80 10.54 153.91
N ALA A 188 -42.10 10.19 153.91
CA ALA A 188 -42.78 9.70 152.70
C ALA A 188 -42.85 10.73 151.56
N ALA A 189 -42.87 12.03 151.87
CA ALA A 189 -42.78 13.09 150.88
C ALA A 189 -41.36 13.22 150.29
N GLY A 190 -40.31 13.11 151.12
CA GLY A 190 -38.92 13.09 150.68
C GLY A 190 -38.58 11.86 149.83
N ASP A 191 -39.09 10.69 150.21
CA ASP A 191 -38.99 9.47 149.39
C ASP A 191 -39.66 9.68 148.02
N ALA A 192 -40.88 10.25 148.00
CA ALA A 192 -41.59 10.56 146.76
C ALA A 192 -40.87 11.61 145.89
N GLU A 193 -40.28 12.65 146.50
CA GLU A 193 -39.47 13.65 145.81
C GLU A 193 -38.21 13.01 145.20
N SER A 194 -37.51 12.16 145.95
CA SER A 194 -36.33 11.45 145.45
C SER A 194 -36.68 10.53 144.26
N ALA A 195 -37.82 9.84 144.32
CA ALA A 195 -38.31 8.99 143.25
C ALA A 195 -38.79 9.77 142.02
N LEU A 196 -39.29 11.00 142.18
CA LEU A 196 -39.63 11.90 141.08
C LEU A 196 -38.37 12.51 140.44
N ASN A 197 -37.39 12.93 141.25
CA ASN A 197 -36.11 13.43 140.75
C ASN A 197 -35.34 12.35 139.98
N GLN A 198 -35.32 11.10 140.47
CA GLN A 198 -34.72 9.98 139.73
C GLN A 198 -35.41 9.78 138.36
N LYS A 199 -36.75 9.74 138.32
CA LYS A 199 -37.50 9.65 137.05
C LYS A 199 -37.23 10.83 136.12
N LEU A 200 -37.07 12.04 136.67
CA LEU A 200 -36.74 13.24 135.88
C LEU A 200 -35.35 13.13 135.25
N GLU A 201 -34.36 12.61 135.98
CA GLU A 201 -33.02 12.34 135.43
C GLU A 201 -33.02 11.20 134.39
N ASP A 202 -33.84 10.16 134.57
CA ASP A 202 -33.95 9.09 133.59
C ASP A 202 -34.64 9.55 132.30
N VAL A 203 -35.72 10.35 132.40
CA VAL A 203 -36.37 10.99 131.24
C VAL A 203 -35.45 12.02 130.56
N LYS A 204 -34.58 12.73 131.29
CA LYS A 204 -33.53 13.58 130.69
C LYS A 204 -32.57 12.75 129.84
N LYS A 205 -32.06 11.62 130.36
CA LYS A 205 -31.17 10.72 129.60
C LYS A 205 -31.85 10.16 128.36
N GLU A 206 -33.13 9.78 128.45
CA GLU A 206 -33.91 9.32 127.29
C GLU A 206 -34.07 10.43 126.25
N ARG A 207 -34.40 11.66 126.66
CA ARG A 207 -34.42 12.83 125.76
C ARG A 207 -33.06 13.03 125.10
N ASP A 208 -31.98 13.08 125.88
CA ASP A 208 -30.64 13.40 125.38
C ASP A 208 -30.11 12.31 124.43
N GLY A 209 -30.48 11.04 124.65
CA GLY A 209 -30.25 9.96 123.70
C GLY A 209 -31.06 10.12 122.40
N LEU A 210 -32.36 10.44 122.50
CA LEU A 210 -33.23 10.66 121.34
C LEU A 210 -32.83 11.91 120.53
N GLU A 211 -32.34 12.96 121.18
CA GLU A 211 -31.88 14.20 120.55
C GLU A 211 -30.55 13.98 119.82
N ALA A 212 -29.62 13.21 120.40
CA ALA A 212 -28.41 12.76 119.71
C ALA A 212 -28.69 11.81 118.53
N ASP A 213 -29.65 10.89 118.65
CA ASP A 213 -30.08 10.04 117.53
C ASP A 213 -30.79 10.87 116.43
N LEU A 214 -31.57 11.90 116.79
CA LEU A 214 -32.20 12.83 115.85
C LEU A 214 -31.14 13.66 115.09
N GLU A 215 -30.15 14.21 115.79
CA GLU A 215 -29.05 14.96 115.18
C GLU A 215 -28.23 14.08 114.24
N LYS A 216 -27.91 12.85 114.67
CA LYS A 216 -27.27 11.84 113.83
C LYS A 216 -28.10 11.50 112.59
N LYS A 217 -29.42 11.33 112.71
CA LYS A 217 -30.30 11.06 111.57
C LYS A 217 -30.43 12.26 110.64
N SER A 218 -30.41 13.48 111.17
CA SER A 218 -30.31 14.71 110.38
C SER A 218 -29.02 14.73 109.56
N GLN A 219 -27.88 14.41 110.16
CA GLN A 219 -26.60 14.31 109.46
C GLN A 219 -26.59 13.19 108.40
N GLU A 220 -27.12 12.01 108.71
CA GLU A 220 -27.29 10.94 107.72
C GLU A 220 -28.16 11.39 106.52
N VAL A 221 -29.20 12.21 106.74
CA VAL A 221 -30.02 12.78 105.66
C VAL A 221 -29.24 13.83 104.85
N THR A 222 -28.47 14.72 105.48
CA THR A 222 -27.68 15.71 104.72
C THR A 222 -26.59 15.05 103.87
N ASP A 223 -25.94 14.00 104.37
CA ASP A 223 -24.95 13.23 103.59
C ASP A 223 -25.59 12.39 102.48
N ASN A 224 -26.77 11.79 102.71
CA ASN A 224 -27.51 11.12 101.63
C ASN A 224 -27.94 12.11 100.52
N ASN A 225 -28.46 13.29 100.89
CA ASN A 225 -28.82 14.33 99.91
C ASN A 225 -27.58 14.82 99.14
N ARG A 226 -26.43 14.93 99.80
CA ARG A 226 -25.15 15.28 99.18
C ARG A 226 -24.69 14.21 98.19
N LEU A 227 -24.77 12.93 98.56
CA LEU A 227 -24.45 11.81 97.68
C LEU A 227 -25.41 11.74 96.48
N GLN A 228 -26.71 11.93 96.68
CA GLN A 228 -27.70 11.97 95.60
C GLN A 228 -27.35 13.08 94.60
N ALA A 229 -27.13 14.31 95.06
CA ALA A 229 -26.75 15.43 94.20
C ALA A 229 -25.41 15.20 93.45
N GLN A 230 -24.47 14.45 94.05
CA GLN A 230 -23.27 14.02 93.34
C GLN A 230 -23.59 13.00 92.23
N THR A 231 -24.38 11.97 92.51
CA THR A 231 -24.76 10.97 91.49
C THR A 231 -25.63 11.54 90.36
N GLU A 232 -26.48 12.53 90.63
CA GLU A 232 -27.24 13.25 89.61
C GLU A 232 -26.33 14.10 88.71
N ALA A 233 -25.33 14.78 89.29
CA ALA A 233 -24.35 15.56 88.54
C ALA A 233 -23.36 14.69 87.72
N GLU A 234 -23.08 13.47 88.18
CA GLU A 234 -22.33 12.45 87.42
C GLU A 234 -23.17 11.89 86.27
N LEU A 235 -24.45 11.59 86.52
CA LEU A 235 -25.39 11.11 85.50
C LEU A 235 -25.61 12.14 84.36
N GLU A 236 -25.74 13.43 84.67
CA GLU A 236 -25.82 14.47 83.63
C GLU A 236 -24.50 14.63 82.85
N ARG A 237 -23.34 14.41 83.50
CA ARG A 237 -22.06 14.31 82.78
C ARG A 237 -22.05 13.15 81.80
N GLU A 238 -22.39 11.94 82.23
CA GLU A 238 -22.44 10.77 81.34
C GLU A 238 -23.45 10.94 80.21
N LYS A 239 -24.61 11.58 80.46
CA LYS A 239 -25.57 11.93 79.39
C LYS A 239 -24.95 12.88 78.36
N GLN A 240 -24.25 13.93 78.81
CA GLN A 240 -23.61 14.89 77.91
C GLN A 240 -22.43 14.29 77.14
N GLU A 241 -21.62 13.44 77.78
CA GLU A 241 -20.54 12.70 77.13
C GLU A 241 -21.08 11.67 76.14
N LYS A 242 -22.13 10.92 76.48
CA LYS A 242 -22.82 10.00 75.57
C LYS A 242 -23.41 10.72 74.36
N ALA A 243 -23.97 11.91 74.52
CA ALA A 243 -24.46 12.73 73.41
C ALA A 243 -23.31 13.23 72.51
N SER A 244 -22.18 13.63 73.10
CA SER A 244 -20.96 13.98 72.37
C SER A 244 -20.41 12.80 71.57
N LEU A 245 -20.34 11.61 72.18
CA LEU A 245 -19.88 10.38 71.54
C LEU A 245 -20.83 9.91 70.42
N LEU A 246 -22.15 10.04 70.59
CA LEU A 246 -23.12 9.76 69.52
C LEU A 246 -22.93 10.70 68.31
N ASN A 247 -22.72 11.99 68.56
CA ASN A 247 -22.44 12.96 67.49
C ASN A 247 -21.12 12.65 66.76
N GLN A 248 -20.08 12.25 67.49
CA GLN A 248 -18.81 11.79 66.91
C GLN A 248 -18.97 10.50 66.11
N LEU A 249 -19.74 9.52 66.62
CA LEU A 249 -20.04 8.26 65.92
C LEU A 249 -20.76 8.52 64.60
N ASN A 250 -21.80 9.36 64.61
CA ASN A 250 -22.54 9.76 63.42
C ASN A 250 -21.65 10.50 62.40
N ALA A 251 -20.75 11.38 62.86
CA ALA A 251 -19.79 12.06 61.98
C ALA A 251 -18.81 11.08 61.32
N VAL A 252 -18.28 10.11 62.07
CA VAL A 252 -17.42 9.04 61.55
C VAL A 252 -18.17 8.14 60.57
N GLN A 253 -19.43 7.79 60.86
CA GLN A 253 -20.25 6.96 59.97
C GLN A 253 -20.59 7.67 58.66
N ASN A 254 -20.87 8.98 58.68
CA ASN A 254 -21.07 9.77 57.47
C ASN A 254 -19.77 9.87 56.65
N ALA A 255 -18.63 10.13 57.29
CA ALA A 255 -17.33 10.16 56.61
C ALA A 255 -16.96 8.79 56.00
N LEU A 256 -17.35 7.69 56.62
CA LEU A 256 -17.16 6.34 56.08
C LEU A 256 -18.02 6.10 54.83
N LEU A 257 -19.28 6.56 54.83
CA LEU A 257 -20.17 6.50 53.65
C LEU A 257 -19.66 7.38 52.50
N GLU A 258 -19.15 8.58 52.78
CA GLU A 258 -18.49 9.43 51.79
C GLU A 258 -17.23 8.75 51.20
N GLN A 259 -16.43 8.09 52.05
CA GLN A 259 -15.23 7.36 51.63
C GLN A 259 -15.57 6.10 50.80
N GLU A 260 -16.64 5.39 51.14
CA GLU A 260 -17.17 4.27 50.33
C GLU A 260 -17.73 4.77 48.99
N GLY A 261 -18.42 5.91 48.96
CA GLY A 261 -18.85 6.58 47.73
C GLY A 261 -17.68 6.92 46.82
N ALA A 262 -16.64 7.56 47.38
CA ALA A 262 -15.41 7.90 46.66
C ALA A 262 -14.60 6.68 46.20
N TYR A 263 -14.61 5.59 46.97
CA TYR A 263 -14.00 4.32 46.55
C TYR A 263 -14.75 3.70 45.36
N ASN A 264 -16.09 3.75 45.38
CA ASN A 264 -16.92 3.21 44.30
C ASN A 264 -16.79 4.02 43.00
N THR A 265 -16.72 5.36 43.05
CA THR A 265 -16.45 6.18 41.86
C THR A 265 -15.03 5.93 41.33
N LEU A 266 -14.00 5.91 42.18
CA LEU A 266 -12.62 5.60 41.79
C LEU A 266 -12.50 4.19 41.18
N SER A 267 -13.24 3.21 41.70
CA SER A 267 -13.33 1.85 41.14
C SER A 267 -13.99 1.83 39.76
N GLN A 268 -15.02 2.67 39.55
CA GLN A 268 -15.66 2.84 38.24
C GLN A 268 -14.75 3.55 37.23
N GLU A 269 -14.03 4.59 37.64
CA GLU A 269 -13.02 5.28 36.81
C GLU A 269 -11.89 4.33 36.43
N HIS A 270 -11.36 3.54 37.38
CA HIS A 270 -10.33 2.55 37.11
C HIS A 270 -10.77 1.50 36.08
N ARG A 271 -12.04 1.05 36.12
CA ARG A 271 -12.61 0.17 35.08
C ARG A 271 -12.69 0.85 33.71
N GLN A 272 -13.08 2.13 33.64
CA GLN A 272 -13.11 2.90 32.39
C GLN A 272 -11.72 3.09 31.80
N VAL A 273 -10.74 3.48 32.62
CA VAL A 273 -9.33 3.64 32.21
C VAL A 273 -8.75 2.31 31.71
N ASN A 274 -9.03 1.19 32.38
CA ASN A 274 -8.57 -0.13 31.93
C ASN A 274 -9.22 -0.56 30.60
N ALA A 275 -10.52 -0.26 30.39
CA ALA A 275 -11.19 -0.52 29.11
C ALA A 275 -10.57 0.31 27.96
N LEU A 276 -10.33 1.60 28.20
CA LEU A 276 -9.62 2.47 27.23
C LEU A 276 -8.18 2.01 26.99
N PHE A 277 -7.47 1.50 28.01
CA PHE A 277 -6.13 0.93 27.85
C PHE A 277 -6.15 -0.29 26.94
N GLN A 278 -7.10 -1.22 27.12
CA GLN A 278 -7.27 -2.40 26.27
C GLN A 278 -7.63 -2.03 24.82
N GLU A 279 -8.47 -1.00 24.62
CA GLU A 279 -8.74 -0.45 23.28
C GLU A 279 -7.46 0.08 22.63
N ARG A 280 -6.67 0.88 23.37
CA ARG A 280 -5.41 1.44 22.87
C ARG A 280 -4.40 0.33 22.54
N GLU A 281 -4.26 -0.66 23.41
CA GLU A 281 -3.41 -1.83 23.15
C GLU A 281 -3.84 -2.59 21.88
N ALA A 282 -5.15 -2.75 21.65
CA ALA A 282 -5.68 -3.33 20.43
C ALA A 282 -5.39 -2.46 19.18
N THR A 283 -5.49 -1.12 19.27
CA THR A 283 -5.10 -0.24 18.16
C THR A 283 -3.60 -0.28 17.86
N ILE A 284 -2.75 -0.33 18.88
CA ILE A 284 -1.29 -0.47 18.74
C ILE A 284 -0.94 -1.81 18.09
N LYS A 285 -1.60 -2.91 18.48
CA LYS A 285 -1.42 -4.23 17.85
C LYS A 285 -1.80 -4.23 16.36
N LYS A 286 -2.88 -3.54 15.97
CA LYS A 286 -3.24 -3.35 14.55
C LYS A 286 -2.17 -2.55 13.79
N LEU A 287 -1.85 -1.35 14.26
CA LEU A 287 -0.83 -0.48 13.64
C LEU A 287 0.56 -1.15 13.55
N THR A 288 0.90 -2.02 14.50
CA THR A 288 2.15 -2.82 14.45
C THR A 288 2.11 -3.90 13.38
N GLY A 289 0.93 -4.47 13.08
CA GLY A 289 0.71 -5.35 11.94
C GLY A 289 0.78 -4.59 10.62
N ASP A 290 0.08 -3.46 10.52
CA ASP A 290 0.05 -2.60 9.34
C ASP A 290 1.46 -2.10 8.98
N TYR A 291 2.26 -1.71 10.00
CA TYR A 291 3.66 -1.30 9.83
C TYR A 291 4.56 -2.45 9.33
N LYS A 292 4.34 -3.69 9.80
CA LYS A 292 5.07 -4.86 9.28
C LYS A 292 4.74 -5.12 7.81
N GLN A 293 3.47 -5.11 7.45
CA GLN A 293 3.04 -5.28 6.06
C GLN A 293 3.60 -4.17 5.16
N ALA A 294 3.56 -2.92 5.60
CA ALA A 294 4.13 -1.79 4.86
C ALA A 294 5.66 -1.92 4.69
N ARG A 295 6.38 -2.45 5.70
CA ARG A 295 7.81 -2.75 5.61
C ARG A 295 8.10 -3.92 4.66
N GLU A 296 7.34 -5.02 4.76
CA GLU A 296 7.47 -6.19 3.89
C GLU A 296 7.25 -5.81 2.41
N MET A 297 6.23 -4.99 2.13
CA MET A 297 6.01 -4.40 0.79
C MET A 297 7.18 -3.52 0.34
N LEU A 298 7.77 -2.72 1.23
CA LEU A 298 8.90 -1.84 0.90
C LEU A 298 10.18 -2.66 0.60
N GLU A 299 10.44 -3.72 1.36
CA GLU A 299 11.54 -4.66 1.09
C GLU A 299 11.32 -5.39 -0.26
N GLU A 300 10.08 -5.77 -0.58
CA GLU A 300 9.74 -6.33 -1.90
C GLU A 300 9.95 -5.33 -3.06
N TYR A 301 9.58 -4.05 -2.87
CA TYR A 301 9.86 -3.00 -3.85
C TYR A 301 11.36 -2.72 -4.01
N MET A 302 12.14 -2.77 -2.93
CA MET A 302 13.60 -2.62 -2.98
C MET A 302 14.25 -3.74 -3.81
N SER A 303 13.93 -5.02 -3.55
CA SER A 303 14.47 -6.12 -4.35
C SER A 303 14.04 -6.06 -5.82
N LYS A 304 12.79 -5.63 -6.11
CA LYS A 304 12.36 -5.38 -7.50
C LYS A 304 13.16 -4.27 -8.17
N LEU A 305 13.51 -3.20 -7.44
CA LEU A 305 14.37 -2.13 -7.93
C LEU A 305 15.77 -2.66 -8.25
N GLU A 306 16.40 -3.37 -7.31
CA GLU A 306 17.72 -4.00 -7.47
C GLU A 306 17.75 -4.96 -8.68
N GLU A 307 16.71 -5.77 -8.89
CA GLU A 307 16.57 -6.61 -10.09
C GLU A 307 16.46 -5.82 -11.40
N THR A 308 15.82 -4.64 -11.38
CA THR A 308 15.76 -3.78 -12.57
C THR A 308 17.08 -3.06 -12.82
N GLU A 309 17.79 -2.60 -11.78
CA GLU A 309 19.13 -2.02 -11.90
C GLU A 309 20.14 -3.05 -12.41
N ARG A 310 20.12 -4.28 -11.89
CA ARG A 310 20.96 -5.39 -12.40
C ARG A 310 20.71 -5.64 -13.89
N ARG A 311 19.45 -5.73 -14.31
CA ARG A 311 19.09 -5.91 -15.72
C ARG A 311 19.51 -4.73 -16.59
N MET A 312 19.33 -3.49 -16.11
CA MET A 312 19.81 -2.30 -16.82
C MET A 312 21.33 -2.31 -16.98
N GLN A 313 22.08 -2.68 -15.94
CA GLN A 313 23.54 -2.79 -16.01
C GLN A 313 24.00 -3.92 -16.95
N GLU A 314 23.28 -5.03 -17.02
CA GLU A 314 23.53 -6.10 -17.98
C GLU A 314 23.25 -5.61 -19.40
N THR A 315 22.09 -5.00 -19.68
CA THR A 315 21.81 -4.41 -21.00
C THR A 315 22.79 -3.28 -21.36
N GLY A 316 23.32 -2.54 -20.38
CA GLY A 316 24.34 -1.52 -20.60
C GLY A 316 25.67 -2.11 -21.08
N LYS A 317 26.13 -3.21 -20.47
CA LYS A 317 27.31 -3.96 -20.95
C LYS A 317 27.07 -4.50 -22.37
N ASP A 318 25.89 -5.06 -22.59
CA ASP A 318 25.42 -5.57 -23.88
C ASP A 318 25.36 -4.48 -24.97
N VAL A 319 25.05 -3.23 -24.60
CA VAL A 319 25.12 -2.07 -25.50
C VAL A 319 26.57 -1.69 -25.77
N THR A 320 27.42 -1.55 -24.73
CA THR A 320 28.84 -1.18 -24.93
C THR A 320 29.63 -2.22 -25.76
N SER A 321 29.29 -3.51 -25.68
CA SER A 321 29.85 -4.54 -26.57
C SER A 321 29.47 -4.28 -28.03
N ARG A 322 28.17 -4.02 -28.28
CA ARG A 322 27.68 -3.72 -29.63
C ARG A 322 28.20 -2.38 -30.17
N GLU A 323 28.44 -1.40 -29.32
CA GLU A 323 29.08 -0.14 -29.69
C GLU A 323 30.52 -0.38 -30.16
N SER A 324 31.29 -1.22 -29.45
CA SER A 324 32.64 -1.66 -29.87
C SER A 324 32.62 -2.46 -31.18
N GLU A 325 31.66 -3.39 -31.35
CA GLU A 325 31.47 -4.14 -32.60
C GLU A 325 31.10 -3.20 -33.78
N ILE A 326 30.31 -2.17 -33.52
CA ILE A 326 29.94 -1.13 -34.50
C ILE A 326 31.15 -0.26 -34.86
N GLU A 327 32.00 0.10 -33.90
CA GLU A 327 33.24 0.84 -34.14
C GLU A 327 34.21 0.02 -35.01
N GLU A 328 34.46 -1.25 -34.68
CA GLU A 328 35.25 -2.17 -35.52
C GLU A 328 34.68 -2.30 -36.95
N LEU A 329 33.35 -2.38 -37.09
CA LEU A 329 32.70 -2.43 -38.39
C LEU A 329 32.83 -1.12 -39.17
N GLN A 330 32.69 0.05 -38.53
CA GLN A 330 32.93 1.35 -39.15
C GLN A 330 34.37 1.45 -39.68
N ASP A 331 35.33 1.00 -38.88
CA ASP A 331 36.76 0.92 -39.22
C ASP A 331 37.00 0.02 -40.46
N THR A 332 36.28 -1.11 -40.58
CA THR A 332 36.34 -1.95 -41.80
C THR A 332 35.68 -1.29 -43.00
N VAL A 333 34.58 -0.56 -42.82
CA VAL A 333 33.85 0.14 -43.89
C VAL A 333 34.68 1.32 -44.44
N GLU A 334 35.33 2.11 -43.58
CA GLU A 334 36.23 3.18 -44.02
C GLU A 334 37.46 2.62 -44.74
N ARG A 335 38.06 1.55 -44.22
CA ARG A 335 39.17 0.85 -44.88
C ARG A 335 38.80 0.33 -46.27
N LEU A 336 37.58 -0.19 -46.45
CA LEU A 336 37.05 -0.63 -47.74
C LEU A 336 36.69 0.55 -48.66
N ARG A 337 36.10 1.63 -48.13
CA ARG A 337 35.89 2.90 -48.86
C ARG A 337 37.19 3.41 -49.47
N ASN A 338 38.23 3.50 -48.66
CA ASN A 338 39.53 4.03 -49.08
C ASN A 338 40.18 3.12 -50.14
N GLN A 339 40.00 1.79 -50.05
CA GLN A 339 40.40 0.86 -51.11
C GLN A 339 39.61 1.07 -52.42
N VAL A 340 38.29 1.27 -52.34
CA VAL A 340 37.45 1.55 -53.52
C VAL A 340 37.83 2.89 -54.16
N GLU A 341 38.17 3.91 -53.37
CA GLU A 341 38.64 5.21 -53.85
C GLU A 341 39.98 5.10 -54.59
N MET A 342 40.99 4.46 -53.99
CA MET A 342 42.27 4.16 -54.67
C MET A 342 42.07 3.33 -55.95
N LYS A 343 41.11 2.40 -55.99
CA LYS A 343 40.78 1.66 -57.22
C LYS A 343 40.00 2.49 -58.24
N GLY A 344 39.27 3.52 -57.82
CA GLY A 344 38.72 4.55 -58.69
C GLY A 344 39.83 5.32 -59.42
N GLU A 345 40.83 5.83 -58.67
CA GLU A 345 42.00 6.52 -59.22
C GLU A 345 42.80 5.64 -60.20
N GLU A 346 43.04 4.37 -59.85
CA GLU A 346 43.68 3.40 -60.75
C GLU A 346 42.91 3.22 -62.06
N VAL A 347 41.58 3.09 -61.99
CA VAL A 347 40.70 2.95 -63.16
C VAL A 347 40.67 4.21 -64.01
N GLU A 348 40.61 5.40 -63.41
CA GLU A 348 40.63 6.68 -64.13
C GLU A 348 41.96 6.87 -64.87
N ASN A 349 43.09 6.60 -64.21
CA ASN A 349 44.43 6.64 -64.79
C ASN A 349 44.60 5.62 -65.95
N VAL A 350 44.01 4.42 -65.82
CA VAL A 350 43.94 3.44 -66.93
C VAL A 350 43.03 3.93 -68.06
N MET A 351 41.92 4.61 -67.76
CA MET A 351 41.01 5.18 -68.75
C MET A 351 41.66 6.35 -69.51
N GLU A 352 42.42 7.23 -68.84
CA GLU A 352 43.24 8.25 -69.49
C GLU A 352 44.27 7.63 -70.45
N LYS A 353 44.96 6.57 -70.03
CA LYS A 353 45.90 5.82 -70.87
C LYS A 353 45.20 5.19 -72.08
N MET A 354 44.02 4.61 -71.88
CA MET A 354 43.19 4.05 -72.96
C MET A 354 42.76 5.13 -73.95
N ASN A 355 42.25 6.26 -73.47
CA ASN A 355 41.83 7.41 -74.29
C ASN A 355 43.01 7.99 -75.08
N ASN A 356 44.20 8.10 -74.46
CA ASN A 356 45.43 8.51 -75.14
C ASN A 356 45.88 7.51 -76.22
N ILE A 357 45.71 6.19 -76.00
CA ILE A 357 45.96 5.17 -77.00
C ILE A 357 44.91 5.24 -78.13
N GLU A 358 43.64 5.49 -77.82
CA GLU A 358 42.59 5.62 -78.82
C GLU A 358 42.79 6.86 -79.71
N VAL A 359 43.18 8.00 -79.14
CA VAL A 359 43.56 9.21 -79.91
C VAL A 359 44.77 8.93 -80.79
N LYS A 360 45.80 8.23 -80.28
CA LYS A 360 46.95 7.79 -81.10
C LYS A 360 46.52 6.85 -82.24
N LEU A 361 45.60 5.93 -81.99
CA LEU A 361 45.05 4.99 -82.99
C LEU A 361 44.22 5.73 -84.05
N ARG A 362 43.34 6.65 -83.65
CA ARG A 362 42.56 7.52 -84.56
C ARG A 362 43.50 8.35 -85.46
N LEU A 363 44.55 8.95 -84.89
CA LEU A 363 45.57 9.69 -85.64
C LEU A 363 46.40 8.77 -86.56
N SER A 364 46.74 7.56 -86.12
CA SER A 364 47.44 6.57 -86.94
C SER A 364 46.59 6.11 -88.13
N ASN A 365 45.31 5.84 -87.91
CA ASN A 365 44.36 5.46 -88.96
C ASN A 365 44.02 6.65 -89.89
N GLN A 366 44.18 7.90 -89.44
CA GLN A 366 44.12 9.07 -90.31
C GLN A 366 45.38 9.18 -91.18
N LYS A 367 46.58 9.01 -90.60
CA LYS A 367 47.84 8.95 -91.36
C LYS A 367 47.84 7.84 -92.40
N LEU A 368 47.36 6.65 -92.04
CA LEU A 368 47.24 5.49 -92.93
C LEU A 368 46.41 5.85 -94.18
N ARG A 369 45.19 6.38 -93.99
CA ARG A 369 44.31 6.79 -95.09
C ARG A 369 44.92 7.87 -95.99
N VAL A 370 45.70 8.80 -95.44
CA VAL A 370 46.45 9.78 -96.24
C VAL A 370 47.55 9.09 -97.05
N THR A 371 48.31 8.16 -96.47
CA THR A 371 49.32 7.40 -97.23
C THR A 371 48.71 6.48 -98.28
N GLU A 372 47.56 5.86 -98.03
CA GLU A 372 46.79 5.04 -99.00
C GLU A 372 46.21 5.88 -100.15
N GLN A 373 45.89 7.15 -99.90
CA GLN A 373 45.50 8.08 -100.96
C GLN A 373 46.72 8.46 -101.81
N VAL A 374 47.82 8.92 -101.19
CA VAL A 374 49.03 9.32 -101.91
C VAL A 374 49.63 8.15 -102.71
N LEU A 375 49.57 6.92 -102.20
CA LEU A 375 50.00 5.73 -102.94
C LEU A 375 49.13 5.49 -104.19
N ARG A 376 47.80 5.63 -104.09
CA ARG A 376 46.91 5.51 -105.26
C ARG A 376 47.15 6.61 -106.30
N GLU A 377 47.35 7.85 -105.85
CA GLU A 377 47.73 8.97 -106.72
C GLU A 377 49.04 8.69 -107.48
N ARG A 378 50.05 8.10 -106.80
CA ARG A 378 51.31 7.67 -107.46
C ARG A 378 51.14 6.46 -108.37
N GLU A 379 50.27 5.51 -108.04
CA GLU A 379 49.91 4.43 -108.96
C GLU A 379 49.21 4.93 -110.23
N GLU A 380 48.32 5.92 -110.11
CA GLU A 380 47.63 6.54 -111.25
C GLU A 380 48.58 7.38 -112.11
N GLU A 381 49.51 8.12 -111.49
CA GLU A 381 50.62 8.75 -112.20
C GLU A 381 51.44 7.73 -113.00
N LEU A 382 51.86 6.62 -112.37
CA LEU A 382 52.63 5.54 -113.00
C LEU A 382 51.86 4.90 -114.17
N LYS A 383 50.59 4.54 -113.98
CA LYS A 383 49.71 4.02 -115.05
C LYS A 383 49.59 5.02 -116.21
N SER A 384 49.57 6.33 -115.93
CA SER A 384 49.58 7.36 -116.97
C SER A 384 50.90 7.46 -117.73
N VAL A 385 52.04 7.16 -117.09
CA VAL A 385 53.38 7.16 -117.71
C VAL A 385 53.57 5.90 -118.55
N GLU A 386 53.13 4.74 -118.04
CA GLU A 386 53.13 3.46 -118.75
C GLU A 386 52.25 3.51 -120.02
N ALA A 387 51.05 4.10 -119.93
CA ALA A 387 50.19 4.33 -121.08
C ALA A 387 50.87 5.20 -122.15
N LYS A 388 51.52 6.31 -121.76
CA LYS A 388 52.28 7.19 -122.68
C LYS A 388 53.50 6.48 -123.30
N TYR A 389 54.13 5.55 -122.57
CA TYR A 389 55.21 4.72 -123.11
C TYR A 389 54.68 3.76 -124.19
N LEU A 390 53.57 3.07 -123.92
CA LEU A 390 52.92 2.15 -124.87
C LEU A 390 52.39 2.89 -126.11
N GLU A 391 51.80 4.07 -125.96
CA GLU A 391 51.39 4.93 -127.09
C GLU A 391 52.58 5.32 -127.97
N LYS A 392 53.70 5.73 -127.35
CA LYS A 392 54.94 6.07 -128.06
C LYS A 392 55.56 4.85 -128.77
N GLN A 393 55.45 3.66 -128.17
CA GLN A 393 55.86 2.39 -128.79
C GLN A 393 54.96 2.03 -129.99
N ALA A 394 53.65 2.24 -129.88
CA ALA A 394 52.70 2.01 -130.97
C ALA A 394 52.95 2.95 -132.17
N LEU A 395 53.18 4.24 -131.91
CA LEU A 395 53.58 5.22 -132.93
C LEU A 395 54.89 4.82 -133.64
N LEU A 396 55.88 4.32 -132.90
CA LEU A 396 57.14 3.84 -133.48
C LEU A 396 56.93 2.60 -134.38
N HIS A 397 56.09 1.65 -133.96
CA HIS A 397 55.72 0.53 -134.83
C HIS A 397 54.92 0.97 -136.07
N GLN A 398 54.10 2.02 -135.95
CA GLN A 398 53.33 2.57 -137.07
C GLN A 398 54.22 3.22 -138.13
N THR A 399 55.26 3.98 -137.74
CA THR A 399 56.21 4.58 -138.70
C THR A 399 57.06 3.52 -139.40
N TYR A 400 57.58 2.52 -138.68
CA TYR A 400 58.28 1.38 -139.30
C TYR A 400 57.37 0.62 -140.29
N ARG A 401 56.08 0.42 -139.96
CA ARG A 401 55.12 -0.24 -140.85
C ARG A 401 54.84 0.56 -142.12
N GLY A 402 54.84 1.89 -142.04
CA GLY A 402 54.74 2.78 -143.21
C GLY A 402 55.95 2.66 -144.14
N LEU A 403 57.16 2.69 -143.58
CA LEU A 403 58.40 2.60 -144.35
C LEU A 403 58.53 1.26 -145.12
N ILE A 404 58.09 0.15 -144.51
CA ILE A 404 58.06 -1.17 -145.15
C ILE A 404 57.10 -1.20 -146.35
N LYS A 405 55.95 -0.50 -146.26
CA LYS A 405 55.02 -0.37 -147.39
C LYS A 405 55.63 0.39 -148.57
N GLU A 406 56.24 1.55 -148.35
CA GLU A 406 56.86 2.29 -149.47
C GLU A 406 57.97 1.49 -150.15
N MET A 407 58.74 0.70 -149.39
CA MET A 407 59.77 -0.16 -149.98
C MET A 407 59.15 -1.25 -150.86
N SER A 408 58.06 -1.91 -150.44
CA SER A 408 57.41 -2.94 -151.26
C SER A 408 56.76 -2.34 -152.51
N GLU A 409 56.16 -1.16 -152.41
CA GLU A 409 55.55 -0.45 -153.54
C GLU A 409 56.61 -0.01 -154.57
N ARG A 410 57.77 0.52 -154.14
CA ARG A 410 58.91 0.83 -155.03
C ARG A 410 59.49 -0.42 -155.73
N VAL A 411 59.62 -1.54 -155.01
CA VAL A 411 60.11 -2.81 -155.60
C VAL A 411 59.13 -3.35 -156.63
N ASN A 412 57.83 -3.36 -156.33
CA ASN A 412 56.80 -3.87 -157.23
C ASN A 412 56.73 -3.09 -158.56
N LEU A 413 56.80 -1.75 -158.51
CA LEU A 413 56.86 -0.91 -159.71
C LEU A 413 58.09 -1.24 -160.58
N THR A 414 59.26 -1.41 -159.95
CA THR A 414 60.54 -1.71 -160.65
C THR A 414 60.54 -3.09 -161.31
N ILE A 415 59.77 -4.04 -160.77
CA ILE A 415 59.62 -5.39 -161.35
C ILE A 415 58.65 -5.37 -162.53
N LEU A 416 57.53 -4.64 -162.43
CA LEU A 416 56.48 -4.65 -163.45
C LEU A 416 56.95 -4.12 -164.81
N ASP A 417 57.64 -2.98 -164.80
CA ASP A 417 58.24 -2.33 -165.98
C ASP A 417 59.18 -3.27 -166.76
N ARG A 418 60.04 -4.00 -166.03
CA ARG A 418 60.98 -4.97 -166.60
C ARG A 418 60.30 -6.19 -167.21
N PHE A 419 59.14 -6.62 -166.70
CA PHE A 419 58.37 -7.69 -167.32
C PHE A 419 57.70 -7.25 -168.62
N GLN A 420 57.20 -6.01 -168.69
CA GLN A 420 56.59 -5.46 -169.91
C GLN A 420 57.60 -5.36 -171.06
N THR A 421 58.82 -4.82 -170.81
CA THR A 421 59.89 -4.73 -171.85
C THR A 421 60.42 -6.09 -172.33
N LEU A 422 60.08 -7.18 -171.65
CA LEU A 422 60.49 -8.53 -172.00
C LEU A 422 59.41 -9.26 -172.82
N SER A 423 58.13 -8.94 -172.60
CA SER A 423 56.99 -9.50 -173.34
C SER A 423 57.00 -9.08 -174.83
N GLU A 424 57.14 -7.79 -175.12
CA GLU A 424 57.15 -7.25 -176.50
C GLU A 424 58.24 -7.92 -177.38
N LYS A 425 59.38 -8.28 -176.79
CA LYS A 425 60.53 -8.93 -177.46
C LYS A 425 60.32 -10.42 -177.73
N VAL A 426 59.25 -11.02 -177.21
CA VAL A 426 58.84 -12.40 -177.50
C VAL A 426 57.83 -12.42 -178.65
N GLU A 427 56.83 -11.55 -178.62
CA GLU A 427 55.76 -11.48 -179.65
C GLU A 427 56.33 -11.19 -181.05
N VAL A 428 57.23 -10.22 -181.18
CA VAL A 428 57.90 -9.86 -182.46
C VAL A 428 58.70 -11.04 -183.05
N ARG A 429 59.16 -11.98 -182.22
CA ARG A 429 59.88 -13.19 -182.68
C ARG A 429 58.97 -14.40 -182.95
N HIS A 430 57.71 -14.37 -182.54
CA HIS A 430 56.74 -15.41 -182.91
C HIS A 430 56.22 -15.21 -184.34
N GLY A 431 55.77 -14.01 -184.68
CA GLY A 431 55.12 -13.74 -185.98
C GLY A 431 55.99 -13.98 -187.22
N SER A 432 57.32 -13.93 -187.10
CA SER A 432 58.25 -14.22 -188.21
C SER A 432 58.48 -15.73 -188.43
N PHE A 433 58.34 -16.56 -187.39
CA PHE A 433 58.41 -18.01 -187.51
C PHE A 433 57.16 -18.60 -188.17
N GLU A 434 55.98 -18.05 -187.84
CA GLU A 434 54.68 -18.57 -188.30
C GLU A 434 54.52 -18.54 -189.82
N VAL A 435 54.86 -17.42 -190.47
CA VAL A 435 54.82 -17.27 -191.94
C VAL A 435 55.67 -18.35 -192.64
N THR A 436 56.87 -18.60 -192.12
CA THR A 436 57.84 -19.54 -192.71
C THR A 436 57.33 -21.00 -192.65
N VAL A 437 56.60 -21.36 -191.58
CA VAL A 437 56.05 -22.71 -191.41
C VAL A 437 54.84 -22.96 -192.34
N VAL A 438 54.04 -21.94 -192.63
CA VAL A 438 52.88 -22.04 -193.53
C VAL A 438 53.30 -22.37 -194.96
N GLU A 439 54.37 -21.76 -195.48
CA GLU A 439 54.87 -22.05 -196.83
C GLU A 439 55.44 -23.48 -196.95
N ALA A 440 56.21 -23.93 -195.96
CA ALA A 440 56.73 -25.31 -195.91
C ALA A 440 55.59 -26.35 -195.90
N THR A 441 54.54 -26.10 -195.11
CA THR A 441 53.37 -27.00 -195.00
C THR A 441 52.62 -27.11 -196.33
N LYS A 442 52.56 -26.02 -197.11
CA LYS A 442 51.87 -25.96 -198.40
C LYS A 442 52.55 -26.80 -199.51
N MET A 443 53.88 -26.99 -199.43
CA MET A 443 54.61 -27.87 -200.35
C MET A 443 54.45 -29.35 -200.00
N LEU A 444 54.43 -29.69 -198.70
CA LEU A 444 54.27 -31.07 -198.21
C LEU A 444 52.92 -31.69 -198.62
N LEU A 445 51.87 -30.87 -198.76
CA LEU A 445 50.54 -31.30 -199.17
C LEU A 445 50.50 -31.89 -200.59
N LYS A 446 51.21 -31.27 -201.56
CA LYS A 446 51.27 -31.78 -202.96
C LYS A 446 52.04 -33.09 -203.08
N ALA A 447 53.06 -33.30 -202.23
CA ALA A 447 53.76 -34.59 -202.16
C ALA A 447 52.89 -35.72 -201.61
N LYS A 448 51.92 -35.38 -200.75
CA LYS A 448 51.03 -36.36 -200.10
C LYS A 448 50.03 -37.00 -201.07
N GLU A 449 49.55 -36.27 -202.07
CA GLU A 449 48.55 -36.77 -203.03
C GLU A 449 49.12 -37.87 -203.94
N CYS A 450 50.33 -37.68 -204.48
CA CYS A 450 51.01 -38.65 -205.35
C CYS A 450 51.29 -40.00 -204.65
N VAL A 451 51.52 -39.98 -203.33
CA VAL A 451 51.77 -41.19 -202.52
C VAL A 451 50.49 -42.01 -202.26
N VAL A 452 49.29 -41.45 -202.50
CA VAL A 452 48.02 -42.15 -202.29
C VAL A 452 47.65 -43.07 -203.45
N GLU A 453 47.95 -42.72 -204.70
CA GLU A 453 47.75 -43.62 -205.84
C GLU A 453 48.68 -44.83 -205.76
N MET A 454 49.98 -44.61 -205.54
CA MET A 454 51.00 -45.65 -205.42
C MET A 454 50.73 -46.71 -204.33
N LYS A 455 49.86 -46.43 -203.35
CA LYS A 455 49.49 -47.40 -202.32
C LYS A 455 48.37 -48.36 -202.74
N LYS A 456 47.46 -47.95 -203.63
CA LYS A 456 46.34 -48.82 -204.04
C LYS A 456 46.81 -49.97 -204.94
N GLU A 457 47.63 -49.68 -205.95
CA GLU A 457 48.16 -50.72 -206.86
C GLU A 457 49.05 -51.75 -206.13
N LYS A 458 49.75 -51.33 -205.07
CA LYS A 458 50.62 -52.23 -204.28
C LYS A 458 49.83 -53.31 -203.55
N GLU A 459 48.69 -52.99 -202.94
CA GLU A 459 47.95 -53.90 -202.06
C GLU A 459 47.19 -55.00 -202.83
N GLU A 460 46.83 -54.78 -204.10
CA GLU A 460 46.23 -55.80 -204.96
C GLU A 460 47.29 -56.79 -205.50
N MET A 461 48.46 -56.29 -205.89
CA MET A 461 49.55 -57.10 -206.44
C MET A 461 50.19 -58.06 -205.42
N GLU A 462 50.19 -57.70 -204.14
CA GLU A 462 50.88 -58.48 -203.08
C GLU A 462 50.14 -59.81 -202.80
N LYS A 463 48.80 -59.80 -202.76
CA LYS A 463 47.97 -61.01 -202.55
C LYS A 463 48.01 -61.99 -203.72
N GLY A 464 48.09 -61.50 -204.97
CA GLY A 464 48.19 -62.37 -206.14
C GLY A 464 49.54 -63.10 -206.26
N ARG A 465 50.57 -62.59 -205.57
CA ARG A 465 51.95 -63.09 -205.69
C ARG A 465 52.17 -64.37 -204.87
N GLU A 466 51.69 -64.42 -203.62
CA GLU A 466 51.94 -65.56 -202.70
C GLU A 466 51.34 -66.89 -203.20
N GLU A 467 50.17 -66.87 -203.86
CA GLU A 467 49.57 -68.09 -204.42
C GLU A 467 50.29 -68.59 -205.69
N MET A 468 50.83 -67.68 -206.49
CA MET A 468 51.59 -68.01 -207.70
C MET A 468 52.98 -68.54 -207.38
N GLU A 469 53.65 -67.99 -206.36
CA GLU A 469 55.00 -68.39 -205.95
C GLU A 469 55.04 -69.87 -205.51
N LYS A 470 54.05 -70.32 -204.72
CA LYS A 470 53.88 -71.74 -204.33
C LYS A 470 53.60 -72.70 -205.50
N LYS A 471 53.04 -72.23 -206.62
CA LYS A 471 52.84 -73.07 -207.82
C LYS A 471 54.07 -73.06 -208.74
N LEU A 472 54.81 -71.96 -208.79
CA LEU A 472 55.97 -71.81 -209.67
C LEU A 472 57.20 -72.57 -209.15
N GLU A 473 57.42 -72.65 -207.83
CA GLU A 473 58.47 -73.52 -207.26
C GLU A 473 58.31 -75.02 -207.62
N GLY A 474 57.08 -75.45 -207.95
CA GLY A 474 56.82 -76.79 -208.49
C GLY A 474 57.32 -76.91 -209.93
N ARG A 475 56.83 -76.03 -210.82
CA ARG A 475 57.16 -76.06 -212.26
C ARG A 475 58.62 -75.76 -212.59
N VAL A 476 59.29 -74.89 -211.84
CA VAL A 476 60.72 -74.57 -212.06
C VAL A 476 61.56 -75.86 -212.00
N ARG A 477 61.31 -76.72 -211.00
CA ARG A 477 62.02 -78.01 -210.84
C ARG A 477 61.72 -79.04 -211.93
N GLU A 478 60.76 -78.79 -212.82
CA GLU A 478 60.33 -79.69 -213.89
C GLU A 478 60.77 -79.17 -215.27
N GLU A 479 60.58 -77.87 -215.55
CA GLU A 479 61.08 -77.23 -216.77
C GLU A 479 62.62 -77.18 -216.83
N GLU A 480 63.31 -77.18 -215.69
CA GLU A 480 64.77 -77.39 -215.61
C GLU A 480 65.21 -78.77 -216.17
N ARG A 481 64.36 -79.79 -216.13
CA ARG A 481 64.64 -81.12 -216.69
C ARG A 481 64.30 -81.26 -218.17
N GLU A 482 63.35 -80.46 -218.66
CA GLU A 482 62.94 -80.45 -220.07
C GLU A 482 63.87 -79.58 -220.92
N LYS A 483 64.17 -78.35 -220.47
CA LYS A 483 65.00 -77.41 -221.24
C LYS A 483 66.47 -77.83 -221.31
N GLY A 484 66.93 -78.68 -220.39
CA GLY A 484 68.22 -79.39 -220.50
C GLY A 484 68.34 -80.22 -221.77
N LYS A 485 67.28 -80.96 -222.14
CA LYS A 485 67.24 -81.79 -223.37
C LYS A 485 67.19 -80.93 -224.64
N LEU A 486 66.49 -79.80 -224.62
CA LEU A 486 66.41 -78.89 -225.77
C LEU A 486 67.76 -78.20 -226.07
N LYS A 487 68.62 -78.07 -225.06
CA LYS A 487 70.00 -77.54 -225.19
C LYS A 487 70.91 -78.47 -226.00
N GLU A 488 70.55 -79.75 -226.12
CA GLU A 488 71.33 -80.80 -226.77
C GLU A 488 70.93 -80.97 -228.25
N ALA A 489 69.66 -80.75 -228.60
CA ALA A 489 69.15 -80.93 -229.97
C ALA A 489 69.57 -79.82 -230.97
N LEU A 490 69.55 -78.54 -230.55
CA LEU A 490 69.77 -77.43 -231.50
C LEU A 490 71.25 -77.17 -231.83
N LEU A 491 72.17 -77.63 -230.97
CA LEU A 491 73.61 -77.61 -231.26
C LEU A 491 74.03 -78.68 -232.28
N GLY A 492 73.22 -79.73 -232.52
CA GLY A 492 73.48 -80.70 -233.58
C GLY A 492 73.14 -80.15 -234.98
N LEU A 493 71.86 -79.83 -235.20
CA LEU A 493 71.32 -79.47 -236.53
C LEU A 493 71.85 -78.15 -237.11
N GLY A 494 72.36 -77.24 -236.27
CA GLY A 494 72.95 -75.97 -236.73
C GLY A 494 74.35 -76.14 -237.33
N GLU A 495 75.11 -77.12 -236.85
CA GLU A 495 76.51 -77.32 -237.26
C GLU A 495 76.61 -78.12 -238.56
N GLU A 496 75.67 -79.03 -238.83
CA GLU A 496 75.43 -79.61 -240.16
C GLU A 496 75.22 -78.53 -241.24
N LYS A 497 74.62 -77.38 -240.87
CA LYS A 497 74.42 -76.26 -241.80
C LYS A 497 75.62 -75.31 -241.91
N ARG A 498 76.62 -75.38 -241.02
CA ARG A 498 77.93 -74.77 -241.28
C ARG A 498 78.65 -75.45 -242.45
N GLU A 499 78.37 -76.74 -242.69
CA GLU A 499 79.01 -77.50 -243.76
C GLU A 499 78.39 -77.25 -245.14
N ALA A 500 77.06 -77.10 -245.21
CA ALA A 500 76.34 -76.95 -246.48
C ALA A 500 76.72 -75.69 -247.29
N ILE A 501 77.02 -74.55 -246.65
CA ILE A 501 77.39 -73.30 -247.36
C ILE A 501 78.92 -73.13 -247.50
N ARG A 502 79.74 -73.88 -246.75
CA ARG A 502 81.18 -74.02 -247.09
C ARG A 502 81.35 -74.58 -248.50
N GLN A 503 80.49 -75.53 -248.89
CA GLN A 503 80.44 -76.06 -250.26
C GLN A 503 79.95 -75.04 -251.32
N LEU A 504 79.51 -73.83 -250.92
CA LEU A 504 79.07 -72.75 -251.83
C LEU A 504 80.05 -71.58 -251.93
N CYS A 505 80.87 -71.30 -250.91
CA CYS A 505 82.04 -70.42 -251.06
C CYS A 505 82.92 -70.94 -252.21
N VAL A 506 83.28 -72.23 -252.11
CA VAL A 506 84.09 -73.00 -253.07
C VAL A 506 83.61 -72.88 -254.52
N TRP A 507 82.30 -72.76 -254.75
CA TRP A 507 81.74 -72.69 -256.11
C TRP A 507 81.62 -71.26 -256.66
N THR A 508 81.67 -70.23 -255.81
CA THR A 508 81.57 -68.83 -256.25
C THR A 508 82.93 -68.16 -256.39
N GLU A 509 83.90 -68.50 -255.54
CA GLU A 509 85.31 -68.09 -255.63
C GLU A 509 85.87 -68.48 -257.02
N HIS A 510 85.73 -69.77 -257.39
CA HIS A 510 86.05 -70.33 -258.71
C HIS A 510 85.55 -69.48 -259.90
N HIS A 511 84.41 -68.79 -259.77
CA HIS A 511 83.79 -68.04 -260.85
C HIS A 511 84.14 -66.55 -260.93
N ARG A 512 84.72 -65.90 -259.89
CA ARG A 512 85.19 -64.50 -259.98
C ARG A 512 86.71 -64.32 -259.87
N ASP A 513 87.46 -65.33 -259.42
CA ASP A 513 88.92 -65.41 -259.65
C ASP A 513 89.25 -65.26 -261.16
N ARG A 514 88.33 -65.74 -262.00
CA ARG A 514 88.30 -65.60 -263.47
C ARG A 514 88.07 -64.15 -263.97
N CYS A 515 87.97 -63.16 -263.10
CA CYS A 515 87.80 -61.74 -263.44
C CYS A 515 88.86 -60.80 -262.86
N GLU A 516 89.40 -61.02 -261.64
CA GLU A 516 90.52 -60.19 -261.13
C GLU A 516 91.71 -60.25 -262.09
N TYR A 517 92.00 -61.44 -262.61
CA TYR A 517 93.06 -61.72 -263.58
C TYR A 517 92.93 -60.97 -264.93
N LEU A 518 91.77 -60.35 -265.22
CA LEU A 518 91.54 -59.60 -266.47
C LEU A 518 91.79 -58.09 -266.34
N GLU A 519 91.84 -57.54 -265.12
CA GLU A 519 92.01 -56.09 -264.91
C GLU A 519 93.09 -55.74 -263.87
N GLU A 520 93.68 -56.73 -263.16
CA GLU A 520 94.80 -56.50 -262.22
C GLU A 520 95.90 -55.70 -262.88
N VAL A 521 96.77 -56.34 -263.67
CA VAL A 521 97.71 -55.64 -264.52
C VAL A 521 98.41 -54.41 -263.66
N LEU A 522 98.78 -54.52 -262.22
CA LEU A 522 99.20 -53.58 -260.92
C LEU A 522 100.01 -53.99 -259.41
N SER A 523 100.13 -53.28 -258.13
CA SER A 523 100.92 -53.56 -256.68
C SER A 523 100.97 -52.68 -255.18
N LYS A 524 101.57 -52.99 -253.86
CA LYS A 524 101.71 -52.25 -252.35
C LYS A 524 102.71 -52.64 -250.96
N MET A 525 102.83 -52.01 -249.63
CA MET A 525 103.86 -52.18 -248.31
C MET A 525 103.68 -51.71 -246.63
N ALA A 526 104.58 -51.91 -245.46
CA ALA A 526 104.54 -51.50 -243.84
C ALA A 526 105.75 -51.54 -242.57
N VAL A 527 105.70 -51.20 -241.13
CA VAL A 527 106.80 -51.02 -239.87
C VAL A 527 106.64 -51.09 -238.13
N ALA A 528 107.62 -50.92 -237.05
CA ALA A 528 107.62 -51.03 -235.38
C ALA A 528 108.75 -50.45 -234.17
N ARG A 529 108.86 -50.68 -232.70
CA ARG A 529 109.76 -50.07 -231.40
C ARG A 529 110.03 -50.61 -229.75
N GLY A 530 110.54 -49.90 -228.57
CA GLY A 530 111.20 -50.30 -227.07
C GLY A 530 111.16 -49.44 -225.56
N GLY A 531 111.72 -49.40 -224.18
CA GLY A 531 112.90 -49.69 -223.04
C GLY A 531 112.84 -49.55 -221.29
N GLN A 532 113.86 -49.29 -220.26
CA GLN A 532 113.94 -49.47 -218.59
C GLN A 532 114.83 -48.66 -217.31
N ARG A 533 115.12 -49.06 -215.91
CA ARG A 533 115.60 -48.26 -214.50
C ARG A 533 116.49 -48.75 -213.08
N ARG A 534 116.76 -48.06 -211.79
CA ARG A 534 117.58 -48.41 -210.36
C ARG A 534 117.71 -47.50 -208.88
N SER A 535 118.61 -47.65 -207.72
CA SER A 535 118.64 -47.05 -206.15
C SER A 535 119.80 -47.22 -204.87
N GLN A 536 119.93 -46.54 -203.57
CA GLN A 536 121.00 -46.65 -202.29
C GLN A 536 120.88 -46.35 -200.57
N GLN A 537 121.82 -45.78 -199.60
CA GLN A 537 122.15 -46.01 -197.98
C GLN A 537 122.42 -44.97 -196.59
N VAL A 538 123.32 -45.09 -195.44
CA VAL A 538 123.28 -44.67 -193.82
C VAL A 538 124.51 -44.20 -192.69
N SER A 539 124.43 -44.04 -191.23
CA SER A 539 125.18 -43.45 -189.91
C SER A 539 124.68 -42.12 -189.27
#